data_AF-A0A1S1Y8K7-F1
#
_entry.id   AF-A0A1S1Y8K7-F1
#
_cell.length_a   1.000
_cell.length_b   1.000
_cell.length_c   1.000
_cell.angle_alpha   90.00
_cell.angle_beta   90.00
_cell.angle_gamma   90.00
#
_symmetry.space_group_name_H-M   'P 1'
#
loop_
_entity.id
_entity.type
_entity.pdbx_description
1 polymer ?
#
loop_
_entity_poly.entity_id
_entity_poly.type
_entity_poly.pdbx_seq_one_letter_code
_entity_poly.pdbx_strand_id
1 'polypeptide(L)'
;MATPELLRSWKRTEAFLRDARTHLSQIAKAEFANSIAQFEEFIEHNELGLAFDTLESIANESEWESQRVIELLALAAASMGLQDRQRVLDEQLSSLKGWRHETSLPAEDC
;
A
#
# COMPACT_ATOMS: atom_id res chain seq x y z
N MET A 1 24.87 -5.86 -4.38
CA MET A 1 24.61 -4.46 -4.75
C MET A 1 23.20 -4.40 -5.32
N ALA A 2 22.35 -3.48 -4.84
CA ALA A 2 21.03 -3.26 -5.43
C ALA A 2 21.19 -2.74 -6.86
N THR A 3 20.41 -3.27 -7.79
CA THR A 3 20.38 -2.76 -9.17
C THR A 3 19.64 -1.42 -9.20
N PRO A 4 19.93 -0.54 -10.18
CA PRO A 4 19.20 0.72 -10.34
C PRO A 4 17.69 0.52 -10.54
N GLU A 5 17.27 -0.62 -11.11
CA GLU A 5 15.87 -1.01 -11.25
C GLU A 5 15.22 -1.33 -9.89
N LEU A 6 15.94 -2.04 -9.02
CA LEU A 6 15.48 -2.35 -7.68
C LEU A 6 15.30 -1.08 -6.83
N LEU A 7 16.24 -0.13 -6.92
CA LEU A 7 16.14 1.16 -6.24
C LEU A 7 14.95 2.01 -6.74
N ARG A 8 14.61 1.93 -8.04
CA ARG A 8 13.41 2.58 -8.59
C ARG A 8 12.13 1.94 -8.06
N SER A 9 12.06 0.61 -8.05
CA SER A 9 10.93 -0.13 -7.47
C SER A 9 10.74 0.23 -6.00
N TRP A 10 11.81 0.36 -5.21
CA TRP A 10 11.72 0.76 -3.80
C TRP A 10 11.16 2.17 -3.63
N LYS A 11 11.68 3.16 -4.36
CA LYS A 11 11.15 4.53 -4.32
C LYS A 11 9.68 4.60 -4.72
N ARG A 12 9.30 3.84 -5.75
CA ARG A 12 7.90 3.78 -6.20
C ARG A 12 7.00 3.16 -5.14
N THR A 13 7.45 2.07 -4.53
CA THR A 13 6.74 1.40 -3.43
C THR A 13 6.57 2.33 -2.24
N GLU A 14 7.63 3.02 -1.82
CA GLU A 14 7.56 4.02 -0.75
C GLU A 14 6.54 5.12 -1.06
N ALA A 15 6.54 5.63 -2.30
CA ALA A 15 5.58 6.65 -2.71
C ALA A 15 4.12 6.17 -2.58
N PHE A 16 3.82 4.95 -3.02
CA PHE A 16 2.47 4.37 -2.87
C PHE A 16 2.08 4.19 -1.40
N LEU A 17 3.01 3.73 -0.56
CA LEU A 17 2.77 3.55 0.88
C LEU A 17 2.52 4.89 1.59
N ARG A 18 3.33 5.91 1.28
CA ARG A 18 3.14 7.26 1.82
C ARG A 18 1.80 7.85 1.38
N ASP A 19 1.42 7.67 0.11
CA ASP A 19 0.13 8.13 -0.41
C ASP A 19 -1.04 7.36 0.26
N ALA A 20 -0.91 6.06 0.48
CA ALA A 20 -1.93 5.29 1.19
C ALA A 20 -2.15 5.84 2.60
N ARG A 21 -1.06 6.16 3.31
CA ARG A 21 -1.11 6.75 4.66
C ARG A 21 -1.75 8.14 4.69
N THR A 22 -1.56 8.99 3.68
CA THR A 22 -2.23 10.30 3.63
C THR A 22 -3.74 10.15 3.43
N HIS A 23 -4.15 9.14 2.67
CA HIS A 23 -5.54 8.82 2.37
C HIS A 23 -6.29 8.09 3.49
N LEU A 24 -5.61 7.64 4.55
CA LEU A 24 -6.29 7.07 5.72
C LEU A 24 -7.31 8.05 6.32
N SER A 25 -8.44 7.50 6.76
CA SER A 25 -9.50 8.28 7.41
C SER A 25 -9.01 8.93 8.71
N GLN A 26 -9.64 10.03 9.13
CA GLN A 26 -9.28 10.69 10.42
C GLN A 26 -9.54 9.77 11.62
N ILE A 27 -10.54 8.89 11.52
CA ILE A 27 -10.88 7.91 12.55
C ILE A 27 -9.76 6.87 12.65
N ALA A 28 -9.36 6.26 11.53
CA ALA A 28 -8.25 5.31 11.51
C ALA A 28 -6.93 5.96 11.96
N LYS A 29 -6.67 7.22 11.60
CA LYS A 29 -5.50 7.96 12.08
C LYS A 29 -5.47 8.11 13.61
N ALA A 30 -6.61 8.31 14.25
CA ALA A 30 -6.71 8.43 15.69
C ALA A 30 -6.62 7.06 16.39
N GLU A 31 -7.31 6.06 15.86
CA GLU A 31 -7.36 4.71 16.44
C GLU A 31 -6.02 3.96 16.30
N PHE A 32 -5.38 4.08 15.14
CA PHE A 32 -4.13 3.38 14.81
C PHE A 32 -2.89 4.28 14.89
N ALA A 33 -2.92 5.34 15.70
CA ALA A 33 -1.82 6.31 15.81
C ALA A 33 -0.45 5.67 16.10
N ASN A 34 -0.41 4.63 16.94
CA ASN A 34 0.82 3.90 17.26
C ASN A 34 1.35 3.09 16.07
N SER A 35 0.45 2.43 15.33
CA SER A 35 0.82 1.69 14.12
C SER A 35 1.31 2.64 13.03
N ILE A 36 0.70 3.82 12.89
CA ILE A 36 1.15 4.85 11.96
C ILE A 36 2.54 5.40 12.35
N ALA A 37 2.85 5.51 13.64
CA ALA A 37 4.19 5.89 14.08
C ALA A 37 5.22 4.82 13.69
N GLN A 38 4.93 3.53 13.93
CA GLN A 38 5.79 2.42 13.51
C GLN A 38 5.96 2.36 11.99
N PHE A 39 4.90 2.65 11.24
CA PHE A 39 4.98 2.77 9.79
C PHE A 39 6.05 3.78 9.35
N GLU A 40 6.12 4.97 9.98
CA GLU A 40 7.14 5.96 9.63
C GLU A 40 8.55 5.46 9.94
N GLU A 41 8.74 4.77 11.09
CA GLU A 41 10.03 4.15 11.44
C GLU A 41 10.45 3.12 10.40
N PHE A 42 9.52 2.26 9.94
CA PHE A 42 9.81 1.27 8.89
C PHE A 42 10.20 1.94 7.56
N ILE A 43 9.55 3.05 7.19
CA ILE A 43 9.93 3.79 5.99
C ILE A 43 11.35 4.37 6.13
N GLU A 44 11.70 4.96 7.27
CA GLU A 44 13.05 5.51 7.52
C GLU A 44 14.15 4.45 7.42
N HIS A 45 13.83 3.21 7.78
CA HIS A 45 14.74 2.07 7.70
C HIS A 45 14.69 1.29 6.37
N ASN A 46 13.90 1.73 5.38
CA ASN A 46 13.62 1.01 4.13
C ASN A 46 13.00 -0.39 4.33
N GLU A 47 12.31 -0.61 5.44
CA GLU A 47 11.59 -1.85 5.75
C GLU A 47 10.20 -1.84 5.08
N LEU A 48 10.19 -1.68 3.76
CA LEU A 48 8.97 -1.46 2.96
C LEU A 48 7.92 -2.57 3.11
N GLY A 49 8.35 -3.82 3.40
CA GLY A 49 7.44 -4.93 3.69
C GLY A 49 6.70 -4.77 5.01
N LEU A 50 7.37 -4.34 6.06
CA LEU A 50 6.75 -4.09 7.37
C LEU A 50 5.86 -2.85 7.33
N ALA A 51 6.29 -1.83 6.58
CA ALA A 51 5.48 -0.65 6.31
C ALA A 51 4.18 -1.01 5.58
N PHE A 52 4.27 -1.88 4.56
CA PHE A 52 3.12 -2.43 3.86
C PHE A 52 2.20 -3.21 4.80
N ASP A 53 2.75 -4.17 5.58
CA ASP A 53 1.98 -5.00 6.51
C ASP A 53 1.19 -4.17 7.50
N THR A 54 1.80 -3.09 7.98
CA THR A 54 1.17 -2.17 8.93
C THR A 54 -0.05 -1.49 8.32
N LEU A 55 0.08 -0.94 7.11
CA LEU A 55 -1.04 -0.28 6.44
C LEU A 55 -2.12 -1.27 5.99
N GLU A 56 -1.73 -2.48 5.57
CA GLU A 56 -2.67 -3.56 5.25
C GLU A 56 -3.49 -3.98 6.48
N SER A 57 -2.85 -4.10 7.65
CA SER A 57 -3.55 -4.39 8.91
C SER A 57 -4.54 -3.28 9.25
N ILE A 58 -4.11 -2.00 9.20
CA ILE A 58 -5.00 -0.86 9.44
C ILE A 58 -6.19 -0.88 8.49
N ALA A 59 -5.96 -1.14 7.19
CA ALA A 59 -7.02 -1.18 6.19
C ALA A 59 -8.01 -2.33 6.40
N ASN A 60 -7.55 -3.49 6.88
CA ASN A 60 -8.40 -4.64 7.16
C ASN A 60 -9.17 -4.50 8.50
N GLU A 61 -8.56 -3.87 9.50
CA GLU A 61 -9.16 -3.65 10.82
C GLU A 61 -10.12 -2.47 10.83
N SER A 62 -9.91 -1.49 9.94
CA SER A 62 -10.77 -0.31 9.81
C SER A 62 -11.95 -0.58 8.87
N GLU A 63 -13.18 -0.53 9.39
CA GLU A 63 -14.40 -0.72 8.59
C GLU A 63 -14.69 0.41 7.58
N TRP A 64 -13.90 1.48 7.59
CA TRP A 64 -14.21 2.76 6.92
C TRP A 64 -13.18 3.21 5.89
N GLU A 65 -12.21 2.36 5.56
CA GLU A 65 -11.11 2.82 4.72
C GLU A 65 -11.56 3.05 3.28
N SER A 66 -11.01 4.10 2.70
CA SER A 66 -11.37 4.50 1.36
C SER A 66 -10.86 3.47 0.36
N GLN A 67 -11.65 3.22 -0.68
CA GLN A 67 -11.23 2.44 -1.86
C GLN A 67 -9.82 2.85 -2.34
N ARG A 68 -9.50 4.15 -2.24
CA ARG A 68 -8.20 4.70 -2.61
C ARG A 68 -7.03 4.10 -1.83
N VAL A 69 -7.18 3.80 -0.55
CA VAL A 69 -6.15 3.17 0.28
C VAL A 69 -5.85 1.77 -0.25
N ILE A 70 -6.90 1.00 -0.54
CA ILE A 70 -6.78 -0.37 -1.07
C ILE A 70 -6.13 -0.36 -2.47
N GLU A 71 -6.47 0.61 -3.34
CA GLU A 71 -5.82 0.79 -4.64
C GLU A 71 -4.31 1.06 -4.50
N LEU A 72 -3.92 1.91 -3.56
CA LEU A 72 -2.52 2.25 -3.32
C LEU A 72 -1.74 1.08 -2.72
N LEU A 73 -2.36 0.30 -1.84
CA LEU A 73 -1.78 -0.95 -1.34
C LEU A 73 -1.62 -1.97 -2.47
N ALA A 74 -2.59 -2.12 -3.37
CA ALA A 74 -2.47 -3.05 -4.49
C ALA A 74 -1.30 -2.66 -5.42
N LEU A 75 -1.11 -1.36 -5.66
CA LEU A 75 0.03 -0.82 -6.41
C LEU A 75 1.38 -1.05 -5.70
N ALA A 76 1.43 -0.89 -4.38
CA ALA A 76 2.61 -1.21 -3.58
C ALA A 76 2.96 -2.70 -3.66
N ALA A 77 1.96 -3.58 -3.49
CA ALA A 77 2.11 -5.02 -3.61
C ALA A 77 2.62 -5.43 -5.00
N ALA A 78 2.04 -4.87 -6.06
CA ALA A 78 2.49 -5.09 -7.44
C ALA A 78 3.94 -4.62 -7.65
N SER A 79 4.31 -3.46 -7.11
CA SER A 79 5.66 -2.89 -7.24
C SER A 79 6.72 -3.73 -6.53
N MET A 80 6.35 -4.41 -5.44
CA MET A 80 7.18 -5.34 -4.68
C MET A 80 7.17 -6.77 -5.23
N GLY A 81 6.31 -7.08 -6.20
CA GLY A 81 6.13 -8.45 -6.72
C GLY A 81 5.35 -9.38 -5.79
N LEU A 82 4.56 -8.84 -4.85
CA LEU A 82 3.71 -9.60 -3.91
C LEU A 82 2.39 -10.00 -4.57
N GLN A 83 2.45 -10.89 -5.55
CA GLN A 83 1.33 -11.25 -6.43
C GLN A 83 0.11 -11.79 -5.69
N ASP A 84 0.30 -12.59 -4.64
CA ASP A 84 -0.82 -13.14 -3.86
C ASP A 84 -1.55 -12.04 -3.08
N ARG A 85 -0.82 -11.09 -2.51
CA ARG A 85 -1.42 -9.95 -1.81
C ARG A 85 -2.12 -8.98 -2.75
N GLN A 86 -1.49 -8.70 -3.91
CA GLN A 86 -2.12 -7.93 -4.96
C GLN A 86 -3.46 -8.55 -5.37
N ARG A 87 -3.53 -9.87 -5.57
CA ARG A 87 -4.77 -10.57 -5.94
C ARG A 87 -5.87 -10.38 -4.90
N VAL A 88 -5.54 -10.53 -3.62
CA VAL A 88 -6.51 -10.32 -2.53
C VAL A 88 -7.04 -8.88 -2.54
N LEU A 89 -6.17 -7.89 -2.69
CA LEU A 89 -6.58 -6.48 -2.77
C LEU A 89 -7.41 -6.19 -4.02
N ASP A 90 -7.07 -6.79 -5.17
CA ASP A 90 -7.85 -6.68 -6.41
C ASP A 90 -9.25 -7.31 -6.30
N GLU A 91 -9.39 -8.40 -5.57
CA GLU A 91 -10.68 -9.02 -5.24
C GLU A 91 -11.53 -8.11 -4.33
N GLN A 92 -10.91 -7.49 -3.33
CA GLN A 92 -11.57 -6.50 -2.47
C GLN A 92 -12.04 -5.30 -3.31
N LEU A 93 -11.18 -4.76 -4.18
CA LEU A 93 -11.53 -3.66 -5.07
C LEU A 93 -12.62 -4.02 -6.07
N SER A 94 -12.59 -5.24 -6.60
CA SER A 94 -13.64 -5.73 -7.49
C SER A 94 -14.99 -5.78 -6.80
N SER A 95 -15.00 -6.23 -5.54
CA SER A 95 -16.20 -6.29 -4.70
C SER A 95 -16.74 -4.90 -4.39
N LEU A 96 -15.87 -3.93 -4.10
CA LEU A 96 -16.24 -2.54 -3.83
C LEU A 96 -16.76 -1.80 -5.08
N LYS A 97 -16.16 -2.04 -6.24
CA LYS A 97 -16.50 -1.36 -7.51
C LYS A 97 -17.70 -1.99 -8.23
N GLY A 98 -18.00 -3.25 -7.95
CA GLY A 98 -19.06 -4.00 -8.65
C GLY A 98 -18.67 -4.49 -10.05
N TRP A 99 -17.41 -4.34 -10.45
CA TRP A 99 -16.84 -4.90 -11.67
C TRP A 99 -15.43 -5.43 -11.41
N ARG A 100 -14.94 -6.33 -12.28
CA ARG A 100 -13.59 -6.87 -12.15
C ARG A 100 -12.55 -5.75 -12.21
N HIS A 101 -11.74 -5.66 -11.17
CA HIS A 101 -10.57 -4.79 -11.07
C HIS A 101 -9.30 -5.64 -11.14
N GLU A 102 -8.28 -5.14 -11.81
CA GLU A 102 -6.97 -5.75 -11.88
C GLU A 102 -5.93 -4.63 -11.83
N THR A 103 -5.09 -4.66 -10.80
CA THR A 103 -4.06 -3.64 -10.64
C THR A 103 -2.96 -3.86 -11.66
N SER A 104 -2.66 -2.81 -12.42
CA SER A 104 -1.51 -2.75 -13.31
C SER A 104 -0.65 -1.57 -12.88
N LEU A 105 0.66 -1.80 -12.77
CA LEU A 105 1.59 -0.72 -12.47
C LEU A 105 1.53 0.31 -13.62
N PRO A 106 1.39 1.61 -13.31
CA PRO A 106 1.47 2.63 -14.34
C PRO A 106 2.83 2.54 -15.03
N ALA A 107 2.85 2.74 -16.34
CA ALA A 107 4.10 2.80 -17.10
C ALA A 107 5.03 3.84 -16.46
N GLU A 108 6.27 3.45 -16.21
CA GLU A 108 7.29 4.36 -15.71
C GLU A 108 7.57 5.39 -16.82
N ASP A 109 7.11 6.64 -16.63
CA ASP A 109 7.52 7.76 -17.46
C ASP A 109 9.06 7.88 -17.30
N CYS A 110 9.77 7.54 -18.37
CA CYS A 110 11.22 7.38 -18.44
C CYS A 110 11.98 8.71 -18.36
#